data_AF-A0A8T5H307-F1
#
_entry.id   AF-A0A8T5H307-F1
#
_cell.length_a   1.000
_cell.length_b   1.000
_cell.length_c   1.000
_cell.angle_alpha   90.00
_cell.angle_beta   90.00
_cell.angle_gamma   90.00
#
_symmetry.space_group_name_H-M   'P 1'
#
loop_
_entity.id
_entity.type
_entity.pdbx_description
1 polymer ?
#
loop_
_entity_poly.entity_id
_entity_poly.type
_entity_poly.pdbx_seq_one_letter_code
_entity_poly.pdbx_strand_id
1 'polypeptide(L)'
;MVDSYVMSIKEVYGLNLLNGKSMWEYRRRKSKINTGDKIILYATAPNKKLIGEFIVGKVLIGTPNSIWNKTKRDICYKKNEVVPYLESGNYPIAFQVSNPKKYLPEISVKNIPGFKPPMSYCRAPESLCPIKQQKLL
;
A
#
# COMPACT_ATOMS: atom_id res chain seq x y z
N MET A 1 9.98 13.53 -9.14
CA MET A 1 8.67 14.10 -8.77
C MET A 1 8.05 13.15 -7.76
N VAL A 2 7.50 13.69 -6.66
CA VAL A 2 6.78 12.90 -5.67
C VAL A 2 5.35 12.74 -6.17
N ASP A 3 4.95 11.51 -6.45
CA ASP A 3 3.59 11.17 -6.89
C ASP A 3 2.77 10.57 -5.75
N SER A 4 1.44 10.59 -5.91
CA SER A 4 0.51 9.91 -5.02
C SER A 4 -0.23 8.81 -5.77
N TYR A 5 -0.38 7.65 -5.13
CA TYR A 5 -1.08 6.49 -5.67
C TYR A 5 -2.12 5.97 -4.69
N VAL A 6 -3.21 5.41 -5.22
CA VAL A 6 -4.15 4.62 -4.42
C VAL A 6 -3.86 3.15 -4.66
N MET A 7 -3.70 2.38 -3.60
CA MET A 7 -3.34 0.98 -3.64
C MET A 7 -4.40 0.12 -2.95
N SER A 8 -4.92 -0.87 -3.68
CA SER A 8 -5.91 -1.82 -3.15
C SER A 8 -5.23 -2.87 -2.31
N ILE A 9 -5.70 -3.08 -1.08
CA ILE A 9 -5.15 -4.03 -0.12
C ILE A 9 -6.28 -4.69 0.69
N LYS A 10 -6.09 -5.93 1.14
CA LYS A 10 -6.98 -6.51 2.16
C LYS A 10 -6.77 -5.76 3.47
N GLU A 11 -7.86 -5.38 4.13
CA GLU A 11 -7.82 -4.50 5.30
C GLU A 11 -6.86 -4.98 6.38
N VAL A 12 -6.87 -6.27 6.72
CA VAL A 12 -5.97 -6.84 7.74
C VAL A 12 -4.50 -6.53 7.47
N TYR A 13 -4.06 -6.60 6.21
CA TYR A 13 -2.69 -6.28 5.84
C TYR A 13 -2.43 -4.78 5.90
N GLY A 14 -3.37 -3.96 5.39
CA GLY A 14 -3.25 -2.50 5.46
C GLY A 14 -3.17 -1.98 6.90
N LEU A 15 -3.98 -2.52 7.80
CA LEU A 15 -3.92 -2.17 9.23
C LEU A 15 -2.62 -2.66 9.88
N ASN A 16 -2.06 -3.79 9.48
CA ASN A 16 -0.74 -4.20 9.96
C ASN A 16 0.35 -3.20 9.55
N LEU A 17 0.28 -2.64 8.34
CA LEU A 17 1.20 -1.58 7.89
C LEU A 17 1.01 -0.31 8.73
N LEU A 18 -0.25 0.15 8.85
CA LEU A 18 -0.58 1.41 9.51
C LEU A 18 -0.31 1.40 11.02
N ASN A 19 -0.40 0.23 11.65
CA ASN A 19 -0.10 0.05 13.08
C ASN A 19 1.37 -0.36 13.34
N GLY A 20 2.23 -0.38 12.32
CA GLY A 20 3.65 -0.71 12.47
C GLY A 20 3.96 -2.19 12.75
N LYS A 21 2.98 -3.10 12.60
CA LYS A 21 3.21 -4.55 12.72
C LYS A 21 3.98 -5.14 11.53
N SER A 22 3.90 -4.48 10.37
CA SER A 22 4.66 -4.81 9.17
C SER A 22 5.18 -3.55 8.53
N MET A 23 6.48 -3.47 8.29
CA MET A 23 7.12 -2.30 7.68
C MET A 23 7.26 -2.44 6.15
N TRP A 24 6.70 -3.49 5.56
CA TRP A 24 6.83 -3.79 4.14
C TRP A 24 5.51 -4.19 3.51
N GLU A 25 5.21 -3.59 2.35
CA GLU A 25 4.11 -3.96 1.46
C GLU A 25 4.66 -4.70 0.24
N TYR A 26 4.12 -5.90 -0.04
CA TYR A 26 4.59 -6.77 -1.12
C TYR A 26 3.73 -6.66 -2.37
N ARG A 27 4.36 -6.61 -3.54
CA ARG A 27 3.69 -6.67 -4.84
C ARG A 27 4.42 -7.62 -5.79
N ARG A 28 3.68 -8.09 -6.79
CA ARG A 28 4.13 -9.14 -7.73
C ARG A 28 4.11 -8.71 -9.20
N ARG A 29 3.93 -7.41 -9.46
CA ARG A 29 3.84 -6.80 -10.80
C ARG A 29 4.71 -5.57 -10.87
N LYS A 30 5.23 -5.27 -12.06
CA LYS A 30 6.03 -4.07 -12.33
C LYS A 30 5.26 -2.82 -11.88
N SER A 31 5.97 -1.93 -11.18
CA SER A 31 5.38 -0.71 -10.63
C SER A 31 6.14 0.52 -11.11
N LYS A 32 5.44 1.65 -11.23
CA LYS A 32 6.05 2.99 -11.43
C LYS A 32 6.30 3.73 -10.11
N ILE A 33 5.89 3.15 -8.98
CA ILE A 33 6.05 3.71 -7.64
C ILE A 33 7.54 3.70 -7.25
N ASN A 34 8.03 4.84 -6.77
CA ASN A 34 9.42 5.07 -6.37
C ASN A 34 9.52 5.51 -4.91
N THR A 35 10.75 5.54 -4.39
CA THR A 35 11.06 6.15 -3.09
C THR A 35 10.60 7.61 -3.06
N GLY A 36 9.94 8.00 -1.97
CA GLY A 36 9.36 9.32 -1.75
C GLY A 36 7.89 9.44 -2.16
N ASP A 37 7.37 8.53 -2.98
CA ASP A 37 5.96 8.54 -3.38
C ASP A 37 5.03 8.26 -2.19
N LYS A 38 3.80 8.76 -2.27
CA LYS A 38 2.76 8.52 -1.30
C LYS A 38 1.83 7.40 -1.76
N ILE A 39 1.57 6.46 -0.86
CA ILE A 39 0.57 5.40 -1.05
C ILE A 39 -0.61 5.64 -0.12
N ILE A 40 -1.79 5.82 -0.71
CA ILE A 40 -3.08 5.84 -0.02
C ILE A 40 -3.64 4.41 -0.08
N LEU A 41 -3.94 3.84 1.08
CA LEU A 41 -4.44 2.48 1.20
C LEU A 41 -5.96 2.44 1.07
N TYR A 42 -6.44 1.78 0.01
CA TYR A 42 -7.83 1.41 -0.16
C TYR A 42 -8.05 -0.03 0.34
N ALA A 43 -8.81 -0.17 1.42
CA ALA A 43 -9.28 -1.47 1.89
C ALA A 43 -10.36 -2.01 0.93
N THR A 44 -10.11 -3.19 0.37
CA THR A 44 -11.07 -3.88 -0.52
C THR A 44 -12.32 -4.34 0.24
N ALA A 45 -13.21 -5.07 -0.45
CA ALA A 45 -14.39 -5.67 0.17
C ALA A 45 -14.02 -6.47 1.46
N PRO A 46 -14.88 -6.46 2.49
CA PRO A 46 -16.22 -5.86 2.50
C PRO A 46 -16.25 -4.35 2.75
N ASN A 47 -15.20 -3.75 3.32
CA ASN A 47 -15.29 -2.39 3.88
C ASN A 47 -15.27 -1.29 2.83
N LYS A 48 -14.49 -1.43 1.74
CA LYS A 48 -14.46 -0.48 0.61
C LYS A 48 -14.20 0.98 1.05
N LYS A 49 -13.12 1.22 1.80
CA LYS A 49 -12.77 2.55 2.35
C LYS A 49 -11.29 2.88 2.17
N LEU A 50 -10.94 4.16 2.24
CA LEU A 50 -9.55 4.57 2.46
C LEU A 50 -9.27 4.53 3.96
N ILE A 51 -8.25 3.78 4.34
CA ILE A 51 -7.95 3.47 5.75
C ILE A 51 -6.71 4.21 6.28
N GLY A 52 -5.91 4.78 5.39
CA GLY A 52 -4.70 5.52 5.74
C GLY A 52 -3.77 5.70 4.56
N GLU A 53 -2.57 6.17 4.85
CA GLU A 53 -1.51 6.40 3.88
C GLU A 53 -0.11 6.15 4.47
N PHE A 54 0.89 6.06 3.60
CA PHE A 54 2.30 6.05 3.98
C PHE A 54 3.17 6.63 2.85
N ILE A 55 4.42 6.97 3.19
CA ILE A 55 5.47 7.35 2.23
C ILE A 55 6.33 6.14 1.92
N VAL A 56 6.62 5.91 0.64
CA VAL A 56 7.51 4.83 0.22
C VAL A 56 8.93 5.18 0.63
N GLY A 57 9.50 4.38 1.53
CA GLY A 57 10.92 4.41 1.86
C GLY A 57 11.73 3.72 0.76
N LYS A 58 12.38 2.61 1.09
CA LYS A 58 13.09 1.78 0.10
C LYS A 58 12.14 1.01 -0.81
N VAL A 59 12.56 0.81 -2.05
CA VAL A 59 11.93 -0.10 -3.02
C VAL A 59 12.90 -1.26 -3.25
N LEU A 60 12.48 -2.49 -2.95
CA LEU A 60 13.27 -3.70 -3.20
C LEU A 60 12.67 -4.45 -4.38
N ILE A 61 13.51 -4.79 -5.36
CA ILE A 61 13.15 -5.61 -6.51
C ILE A 61 14.16 -6.77 -6.57
N GLY A 62 13.68 -8.00 -6.79
CA GLY A 62 14.56 -9.16 -6.85
C GLY A 62 13.80 -10.47 -6.77
N THR A 63 14.50 -11.55 -6.40
CA THR A 63 13.86 -12.85 -6.19
C THR A 63 13.03 -12.87 -4.90
N PRO A 64 11.97 -13.68 -4.81
CA PRO A 64 11.15 -13.82 -3.59
C PRO A 64 11.98 -14.12 -2.34
N ASN A 65 12.97 -15.02 -2.43
CA ASN A 65 13.87 -15.33 -1.33
C ASN A 65 14.81 -14.16 -0.97
N SER A 66 15.29 -13.40 -1.95
CA SER A 66 16.11 -12.20 -1.70
C SER A 66 15.32 -11.13 -0.94
N ILE A 67 14.08 -10.87 -1.38
CA ILE A 67 13.17 -9.93 -0.71
C ILE A 67 12.88 -10.42 0.71
N TRP A 68 12.45 -11.66 0.88
CA TRP A 68 12.20 -12.25 2.20
C TRP A 68 13.38 -12.10 3.15
N ASN A 69 14.59 -12.44 2.70
CA ASN A 69 15.78 -12.34 3.55
C ASN A 69 16.08 -10.93 4.03
N LYS A 70 15.74 -9.92 3.22
CA LYS A 70 15.90 -8.49 3.55
C LYS A 70 14.81 -7.95 4.46
N THR A 71 13.60 -8.50 4.42
CA THR A 71 12.41 -7.92 5.09
C THR A 71 11.90 -8.72 6.28
N LYS A 72 12.28 -10.00 6.43
CA LYS A 72 11.71 -10.93 7.44
C LYS A 72 11.76 -10.49 8.90
N ARG A 73 12.66 -9.57 9.26
CA ARG A 73 12.79 -9.06 10.64
C ARG A 73 11.82 -7.93 10.95
N ASP A 74 11.25 -7.31 9.92
CA ASP A 74 10.45 -6.08 10.04
C ASP A 74 8.96 -6.34 9.75
N ILE A 75 8.54 -7.62 9.71
CA ILE A 75 7.18 -8.02 9.36
C ILE A 75 6.61 -9.06 10.32
N CYS A 76 5.28 -9.10 10.44
CA CYS A 76 4.56 -10.08 11.25
C CYS A 76 4.13 -11.36 10.49
N TYR A 77 4.58 -11.56 9.25
CA TYR A 77 4.19 -12.70 8.40
C TYR A 77 5.29 -13.76 8.32
N LYS A 78 4.89 -15.01 8.10
CA LYS A 78 5.80 -16.14 7.96
C LYS A 78 6.29 -16.32 6.52
N LYS A 79 7.43 -17.02 6.35
CA LYS A 79 8.03 -17.29 5.04
C LYS A 79 7.05 -17.98 4.07
N ASN A 80 6.28 -18.94 4.57
CA ASN A 80 5.30 -19.70 3.80
C ASN A 80 4.07 -18.88 3.37
N GLU A 81 3.90 -17.67 3.91
CA GLU A 81 2.89 -16.71 3.44
C GLU A 81 3.47 -15.77 2.38
N VAL A 82 4.68 -15.26 2.61
CA VAL A 82 5.29 -14.21 1.78
C VAL A 82 5.93 -14.75 0.50
N VAL A 83 6.72 -15.83 0.60
CA VAL A 83 7.49 -16.34 -0.55
C VAL A 83 6.58 -16.86 -1.66
N PRO A 84 5.60 -17.75 -1.39
CA PRO A 84 4.67 -18.22 -2.43
C PRO A 84 3.84 -17.08 -3.05
N TYR A 85 3.46 -16.08 -2.24
CA TYR A 85 2.75 -14.90 -2.75
C TYR A 85 3.59 -14.13 -3.78
N LEU A 86 4.87 -13.90 -3.49
CA LEU A 86 5.78 -13.22 -4.40
C LEU A 86 6.13 -14.05 -5.63
N GLU A 87 6.26 -15.38 -5.49
CA GLU A 87 6.51 -16.33 -6.61
C GLU A 87 5.36 -16.37 -7.62
N SER A 88 4.14 -16.07 -7.18
CA SER A 88 2.95 -16.05 -8.04
C SER A 88 2.90 -14.89 -9.06
N GLY A 89 3.99 -14.12 -9.23
CA GLY A 89 4.06 -13.09 -10.25
C GLY A 89 5.47 -12.81 -10.75
N ASN A 90 5.54 -12.10 -11.87
CA ASN A 90 6.76 -12.00 -12.68
C ASN A 90 7.73 -10.90 -12.20
N TYR A 91 7.28 -10.02 -11.31
CA TYR A 91 8.08 -8.90 -10.81
C TYR A 91 7.84 -8.74 -9.30
N PRO A 92 8.54 -9.52 -8.44
CA PRO A 92 8.47 -9.36 -7.00
C PRO A 92 9.06 -8.01 -6.58
N ILE A 93 8.29 -7.27 -5.78
CA ILE A 93 8.64 -5.95 -5.26
C ILE A 93 8.24 -5.87 -3.78
N ALA A 94 9.03 -5.17 -2.97
CA ALA A 94 8.63 -4.75 -1.62
C ALA A 94 8.82 -3.24 -1.45
N PHE A 95 7.79 -2.56 -0.96
CA PHE A 95 7.82 -1.15 -0.60
C PHE A 95 7.96 -1.01 0.91
N GLN A 96 8.99 -0.30 1.35
CA GLN A 96 9.13 0.04 2.76
C GLN A 96 8.09 1.09 3.14
N VAL A 97 7.39 0.86 4.24
CA VAL A 97 6.42 1.78 4.82
C VAL A 97 7.17 2.77 5.70
N SER A 98 7.15 4.05 5.32
CA SER A 98 7.67 5.17 6.10
C SER A 98 6.52 6.11 6.46
N ASN A 99 6.55 6.67 7.67
CA ASN A 99 5.57 7.61 8.20
C ASN A 99 4.10 7.17 7.96
N PRO A 100 3.69 5.96 8.39
CA PRO A 100 2.31 5.53 8.24
C PRO A 100 1.35 6.44 9.02
N LYS A 101 0.21 6.78 8.40
CA LYS A 101 -0.86 7.56 8.99
C LYS A 101 -2.19 6.86 8.78
N LYS A 102 -2.81 6.43 9.87
CA LYS A 102 -4.16 5.86 9.85
C LYS A 102 -5.20 6.99 9.76
N TYR A 103 -6.27 6.78 8.98
CA TYR A 103 -7.41 7.70 8.93
C TYR A 103 -8.43 7.36 10.01
N LEU A 104 -8.86 8.37 10.75
CA LEU A 104 -9.87 8.29 11.80
C LEU A 104 -10.75 9.54 11.71
N PRO A 105 -12.00 9.43 11.23
CA PRO A 105 -12.63 8.23 10.68
C PRO A 105 -12.02 7.79 9.34
N GLU A 106 -12.21 6.51 8.98
CA GLU A 106 -11.92 6.00 7.64
C GLU A 106 -12.82 6.67 6.59
N ILE A 107 -12.29 6.88 5.38
CA ILE A 107 -13.01 7.63 4.33
C ILE A 107 -13.76 6.65 3.43
N SER A 108 -15.09 6.77 3.39
CA SER A 108 -15.92 6.04 2.43
C SER A 108 -15.64 6.50 1.01
N VAL A 109 -15.29 5.57 0.11
CA VAL A 109 -15.08 5.93 -1.30
C VAL A 109 -16.38 6.13 -2.08
N LYS A 110 -17.54 5.79 -1.49
CA LYS A 110 -18.86 6.03 -2.11
C LYS A 110 -19.06 7.52 -2.42
N ASN A 111 -18.43 8.39 -1.64
CA ASN A 111 -18.55 9.84 -1.76
C ASN A 111 -17.43 10.45 -2.62
N ILE A 112 -16.63 9.65 -3.33
CA ILE A 112 -15.58 10.14 -4.22
C ILE A 112 -16.02 9.94 -5.67
N PRO A 113 -16.57 10.97 -6.34
CA PRO A 113 -17.01 10.86 -7.72
C PRO A 113 -15.91 10.35 -8.64
N GLY A 114 -16.23 9.37 -9.48
CA GLY A 114 -15.30 8.81 -10.47
C GLY A 114 -14.23 7.88 -9.89
N PHE A 115 -14.17 7.66 -8.58
CA PHE A 115 -13.21 6.73 -8.01
C PHE A 115 -13.61 5.28 -8.31
N LYS A 116 -12.78 4.59 -9.09
CA LYS A 116 -12.88 3.15 -9.33
C LYS A 116 -11.72 2.46 -8.61
N PRO A 117 -11.99 1.53 -7.67
CA PRO A 117 -10.93 0.78 -7.00
C PRO A 117 -9.97 0.12 -7.99
N PRO A 118 -8.64 0.34 -7.86
CA PRO A 118 -7.69 -0.27 -8.78
C PRO A 118 -7.56 -1.77 -8.53
N MET A 119 -7.27 -2.55 -9.57
CA MET A 119 -6.93 -3.97 -9.41
C MET A 119 -5.62 -4.17 -8.61
N SER A 120 -4.69 -3.22 -8.72
CA SER A 120 -3.45 -3.21 -7.92
C SER A 120 -3.21 -1.83 -7.31
N TYR A 121 -2.92 -0.84 -8.16
CA TYR A 121 -2.82 0.56 -7.79
C TYR A 121 -3.19 1.44 -9.00
N CYS A 122 -3.52 2.71 -8.77
CA CYS A 122 -3.65 3.75 -9.78
C CYS A 122 -3.05 5.06 -9.25
N ARG A 123 -2.74 6.01 -10.14
CA ARG A 123 -2.38 7.37 -9.70
C ARG A 123 -3.57 7.95 -8.94
N ALA A 124 -3.32 8.58 -7.80
CA ALA A 124 -4.38 9.16 -7.01
C ALA A 124 -5.03 10.30 -7.80
N PRO A 125 -6.38 10.36 -7.85
CA PRO A 125 -7.07 11.52 -8.41
C PRO A 125 -6.75 12.76 -7.57
N GLU A 126 -6.81 13.95 -8.17
CA GLU A 126 -6.55 15.22 -7.47
C GLU A 126 -7.45 15.42 -6.26
N SER A 127 -8.68 14.88 -6.30
CA SER A 127 -9.63 14.91 -5.18
C SER A 127 -9.12 14.20 -3.93
N LEU A 128 -8.15 13.30 -4.08
CA LEU A 128 -7.51 12.57 -2.99
C LEU A 128 -6.13 13.09 -2.62
N CYS A 129 -5.66 14.18 -3.24
CA CYS A 129 -4.41 14.82 -2.84
C CYS A 129 -4.56 15.51 -1.46
N PRO A 130 -3.47 15.58 -0.66
CA PRO A 130 -3.52 15.95 0.76
C PRO A 130 -4.17 17.31 1.05
N ILE A 131 -4.08 18.26 0.10
CA ILE A 131 -4.63 19.62 0.22
C ILE A 131 -6.17 19.63 0.28
N LYS A 132 -6.85 18.65 -0.32
CA LYS A 132 -8.33 18.59 -0.38
C LYS A 132 -8.95 17.63 0.63
N GLN A 133 -8.16 16.73 1.24
CA GLN A 133 -8.64 15.80 2.27
C GLN A 133 -9.10 16.51 3.55
N GLN A 134 -8.56 17.70 3.86
CA GLN A 134 -9.02 18.54 4.98
C GLN A 134 -10.46 19.08 4.83
N LYS A 135 -11.05 19.01 3.63
CA LYS A 135 -12.45 19.42 3.39
C LYS A 135 -13.43 18.23 3.31
N LEU A 136 -12.94 17.00 3.41
CA LEU A 136 -13.75 15.77 3.38
C LEU A 136 -13.98 15.18 4.78
N LEU A 137 -13.38 15.80 5.80
CA LEU A 137 -13.60 15.58 7.24
C LEU A 137 -14.36 16.79 7.78
#